data_AF-A0A8S3IRM6-F1
#
_entry.id   AF-A0A8S3IRM6-F1
#
_cell.length_a   1.000
_cell.length_b   1.000
_cell.length_c   1.000
_cell.angle_alpha   90.00
_cell.angle_beta   90.00
_cell.angle_gamma   90.00
#
_symmetry.space_group_name_H-M   'P 1'
#
loop_
_entity.id
_entity.type
_entity.pdbx_description
1 polymer ?
#
loop_
_entity_poly.entity_id
_entity_poly.type
_entity_poly.pdbx_seq_one_letter_code
_entity_poly.pdbx_strand_id
1 'polypeptide(L)'
;MLLPYQSLCRVIKVERTELFWYIEADLVDDDDEQFCSVIGPWAKLINEECSFKTDMQKSYFRYLDTNSTSFLKFQVLIDALLQLDTNEFAKEELIELCLSKYVNDRKTLNQIDVFAQNYRREDAAYWYSRDWFLFRTLNEALHQENYDTIIKLRCFIRDLHNQLAALQIDYLQSSPHNQPNIVLYRGQTIPRSEIEWLQRYQCSLISMNSFLSTTNSYQAAVFFSGEGTADVDQGYVSVIFEILVDTRLPLNVPFARINYQSIFQDEEEI
;
A
#
# COMPACT_ATOMS: atom_id res chain seq x y z
N MET A 1 -1.22 -1.80 10.90
CA MET A 1 -2.17 -2.46 10.00
C MET A 1 -1.53 -2.56 8.65
N LEU A 2 -1.89 -3.58 7.88
CA LEU A 2 -1.74 -3.48 6.44
C LEU A 2 -2.88 -2.61 5.90
N LEU A 3 -2.54 -1.42 5.38
CA LEU A 3 -3.49 -0.56 4.67
C LEU A 3 -3.45 -0.89 3.16
N PRO A 4 -4.56 -0.71 2.44
CA PRO A 4 -4.66 -1.14 1.06
C PRO A 4 -3.78 -0.27 0.15
N TYR A 5 -3.42 -0.82 -1.01
CA TYR A 5 -2.83 -0.03 -2.10
C TYR A 5 -3.73 1.17 -2.42
N GLN A 6 -3.14 2.34 -2.67
CA GLN A 6 -3.83 3.61 -2.89
C GLN A 6 -4.61 4.16 -1.70
N SER A 7 -4.22 3.76 -0.48
CA SER A 7 -4.61 4.48 0.74
C SER A 7 -4.42 5.98 0.54
N LEU A 8 -5.51 6.71 0.71
CA LEU A 8 -5.55 8.16 0.58
C LEU A 8 -5.21 8.79 1.93
N CYS A 9 -4.19 9.63 1.95
CA CYS A 9 -3.75 10.33 3.14
C CYS A 9 -3.84 11.83 2.90
N ARG A 10 -4.48 12.56 3.81
CA ARG A 10 -4.36 14.01 3.89
C ARG A 10 -3.13 14.34 4.73
N VAL A 11 -2.15 15.02 4.14
CA VAL A 11 -0.95 15.45 4.87
C VAL A 11 -1.31 16.65 5.73
N ILE A 12 -1.32 16.50 7.05
CA ILE A 12 -1.65 17.57 7.99
C ILE A 12 -0.43 18.44 8.27
N LYS A 13 0.72 17.79 8.45
CA LYS A 13 1.91 18.47 8.95
C LYS A 13 3.17 17.75 8.50
N VAL A 14 4.22 18.53 8.21
CA VAL A 14 5.54 18.00 7.84
C VAL A 14 6.61 18.80 8.59
N GLU A 15 7.29 18.14 9.51
CA GLU A 15 8.30 18.75 10.37
C GLU A 15 9.63 18.01 10.34
N ARG A 16 10.71 18.77 10.55
CA ARG A 16 12.04 18.19 10.73
C ARG A 16 12.34 18.06 12.21
N THR A 17 12.67 16.85 12.65
CA THR A 17 13.27 16.60 13.97
C THR A 17 14.79 16.50 13.83
N GLU A 18 15.51 16.23 14.93
CA GLU A 18 16.96 16.03 14.90
C GLU A 18 17.34 14.86 13.96
N LEU A 19 16.65 13.73 14.07
CA LEU A 19 17.02 12.48 13.39
C LEU A 19 16.21 12.21 12.11
N PHE A 20 14.92 12.50 12.10
CA PHE A 20 14.01 12.15 11.00
C PHE A 20 13.10 13.31 10.61
N TRP A 21 12.47 13.18 9.45
CA TRP A 21 11.28 13.96 9.13
C TRP A 21 10.06 13.27 9.72
N TYR A 22 9.16 14.06 10.29
CA TYR A 22 7.93 13.59 10.90
C TYR A 22 6.75 14.13 10.11
N ILE A 23 5.86 13.24 9.70
CA ILE A 23 4.71 13.56 8.86
C ILE A 23 3.45 13.10 9.58
N GLU A 24 2.58 14.05 9.91
CA GLU A 24 1.24 13.76 10.43
C GLU A 24 0.27 13.71 9.25
N ALA A 25 -0.54 12.66 9.19
CA ALA A 25 -1.53 12.48 8.14
C ALA A 25 -2.81 11.82 8.66
N ASP A 26 -3.93 12.13 8.01
CA ASP A 26 -5.21 11.46 8.24
C ASP A 26 -5.48 10.50 7.06
N LEU A 27 -5.83 9.25 7.35
CA LEU A 27 -6.39 8.35 6.33
C LEU A 27 -7.81 8.80 5.99
N VAL A 28 -8.08 9.00 4.70
CA VAL A 28 -9.39 9.43 4.20
C VAL A 28 -9.98 8.39 3.25
N ASP A 29 -11.30 8.39 3.10
CA ASP A 29 -12.03 7.59 2.12
C ASP A 29 -12.38 8.41 0.86
N ASP A 30 -13.17 7.78 -0.02
CA ASP A 30 -13.68 8.36 -1.26
C ASP A 30 -14.86 9.32 -1.07
N ASP A 31 -15.44 9.41 0.13
CA ASP A 31 -16.50 10.36 0.48
C ASP A 31 -15.94 11.70 1.00
N ASP A 32 -14.62 11.81 1.19
CA ASP A 32 -13.96 13.03 1.65
C ASP A 32 -14.22 14.22 0.72
N GLU A 33 -14.57 15.39 1.29
CA GLU A 33 -14.96 16.59 0.54
C GLU A 33 -13.82 17.09 -0.38
N GLN A 34 -12.58 17.02 0.11
CA GLN A 34 -11.42 17.43 -0.68
C GLN A 34 -11.17 16.44 -1.82
N PHE A 35 -11.30 15.15 -1.55
CA PHE A 35 -11.17 14.11 -2.58
C PHE A 35 -12.23 14.29 -3.67
N CYS A 36 -13.50 14.44 -3.29
CA CYS A 36 -14.62 14.70 -4.19
C CYS A 36 -14.39 15.95 -5.06
N SER A 37 -13.85 17.02 -4.47
CA SER A 37 -13.55 18.26 -5.21
C SER A 37 -12.41 18.09 -6.22
N VAL A 38 -11.39 17.28 -5.90
CA VAL A 38 -10.23 17.04 -6.78
C VAL A 38 -10.59 16.07 -7.91
N ILE A 39 -11.31 15.01 -7.60
CA ILE A 39 -11.65 13.92 -8.51
C ILE A 39 -12.92 14.18 -9.32
N GLY A 40 -13.91 14.88 -8.76
CA GLY A 40 -15.22 15.11 -9.38
C GLY A 40 -15.19 15.61 -10.83
N PRO A 41 -14.31 16.55 -11.22
CA PRO A 41 -14.14 16.96 -12.61
C PRO A 41 -13.69 15.83 -13.55
N TRP A 42 -12.89 14.89 -13.06
CA TRP A 42 -12.27 13.80 -13.81
C TRP A 42 -13.12 12.55 -13.93
N ALA A 43 -13.94 12.25 -12.92
CA ALA A 43 -14.88 11.13 -12.97
C ALA A 43 -15.82 11.20 -14.19
N LYS A 44 -16.12 12.41 -14.66
CA LYS A 44 -16.93 12.65 -15.88
C LYS A 44 -16.18 12.34 -17.18
N LEU A 45 -14.85 12.47 -17.19
CA LEU A 45 -13.99 12.31 -18.38
C LEU A 45 -13.57 10.87 -18.63
N ILE A 46 -13.61 9.98 -17.64
CA ILE A 46 -13.22 8.57 -17.80
C ILE A 46 -14.14 7.81 -18.76
N ASN A 47 -15.37 8.30 -18.96
CA ASN A 47 -16.30 7.76 -19.96
C ASN A 47 -15.90 8.07 -21.42
N GLU A 48 -14.92 8.95 -21.65
CA GLU A 48 -14.47 9.35 -22.98
C GLU A 48 -12.99 8.92 -23.17
N GLU A 49 -12.80 7.78 -23.85
CA GLU A 49 -11.53 7.22 -24.37
C GLU A 49 -10.27 7.38 -23.48
N CYS A 50 -10.06 6.42 -22.56
CA CYS A 50 -8.80 6.32 -21.81
C CYS A 50 -7.71 5.57 -22.58
N SER A 51 -6.64 6.28 -22.97
CA SER A 51 -5.36 5.65 -23.33
C SER A 51 -4.48 5.47 -22.08
N PHE A 52 -3.92 4.27 -21.91
CA PHE A 52 -2.94 3.95 -20.86
C PHE A 52 -1.55 4.37 -21.36
N LYS A 53 -1.02 5.48 -20.84
CA LYS A 53 0.39 5.83 -21.00
C LYS A 53 1.06 5.76 -19.64
N THR A 54 2.15 5.01 -19.56
CA THR A 54 3.01 4.86 -18.40
C THR A 54 3.96 6.06 -18.31
N ASP A 55 3.90 6.81 -17.22
CA ASP A 55 4.96 7.77 -16.87
C ASP A 55 5.91 7.10 -15.88
N MET A 56 7.17 6.93 -16.30
CA MET A 56 8.21 6.27 -15.50
C MET A 56 8.87 7.24 -14.51
N GLN A 57 8.18 7.58 -13.42
CA GLN A 57 8.84 8.18 -12.28
C GLN A 57 8.56 7.38 -11.02
N LYS A 58 9.62 6.84 -10.41
CA LYS A 58 9.57 6.13 -9.13
C LYS A 58 9.23 7.12 -8.03
N SER A 59 7.95 7.28 -7.71
CA SER A 59 7.49 8.13 -6.61
C SER A 59 6.76 7.30 -5.55
N TYR A 60 7.10 7.55 -4.28
CA TYR A 60 6.53 6.81 -3.15
C TYR A 60 5.04 7.15 -2.93
N PHE A 61 4.66 8.34 -3.36
CA PHE A 61 3.31 8.89 -3.23
C PHE A 61 2.84 9.41 -4.58
N ARG A 62 1.53 9.38 -4.81
CA ARG A 62 0.91 10.10 -5.91
C ARG A 62 0.16 11.28 -5.33
N TYR A 63 0.58 12.49 -5.69
CA TYR A 63 -0.13 13.71 -5.32
C TYR A 63 -1.43 13.77 -6.12
N LEU A 64 -2.55 13.94 -5.43
CA LEU A 64 -3.83 14.17 -6.09
C LEU A 64 -4.00 15.65 -6.35
N ASP A 65 -3.77 16.03 -7.60
CA ASP A 65 -3.93 17.39 -8.09
C ASP A 65 -4.99 17.45 -9.21
N THR A 66 -5.00 18.57 -9.91
CA THR A 66 -5.91 18.81 -11.02
C THR A 66 -5.73 17.86 -12.19
N ASN A 67 -4.83 16.86 -12.23
CA ASN A 67 -4.70 15.85 -13.30
C ASN A 67 -4.59 14.41 -12.75
N SER A 68 -5.52 14.03 -11.87
CA SER A 68 -5.53 12.73 -11.17
C SER A 68 -6.01 11.53 -12.03
N THR A 69 -5.83 11.57 -13.35
CA THR A 69 -6.37 10.53 -14.26
C THR A 69 -5.74 9.15 -14.10
N SER A 70 -4.43 9.06 -13.78
CA SER A 70 -3.78 7.77 -13.50
C SER A 70 -4.36 7.11 -12.25
N PHE A 71 -4.60 7.88 -11.19
CA PHE A 71 -5.22 7.37 -9.96
C PHE A 71 -6.55 6.69 -10.24
N LEU A 72 -7.44 7.36 -10.98
CA LEU A 72 -8.76 6.82 -11.28
C LEU A 72 -8.71 5.61 -12.22
N LYS A 73 -7.80 5.60 -13.20
CA LYS A 73 -7.57 4.41 -14.05
C LYS A 73 -7.17 3.20 -13.21
N PHE A 74 -6.35 3.41 -12.18
CA PHE A 74 -5.96 2.35 -11.27
C PHE A 74 -7.09 1.90 -10.35
N GLN A 75 -7.92 2.80 -9.83
CA GLN A 75 -9.11 2.40 -9.07
C GLN A 75 -10.01 1.49 -9.90
N VAL A 76 -10.31 1.90 -11.15
CA VAL A 76 -11.09 1.08 -12.09
C VAL A 76 -10.41 -0.27 -12.37
N LEU A 77 -9.09 -0.29 -12.52
CA LEU A 77 -8.33 -1.54 -12.68
C LEU A 77 -8.51 -2.45 -11.46
N ILE A 78 -8.26 -1.95 -10.24
CA ILE A 78 -8.39 -2.74 -9.02
C ILE A 78 -9.82 -3.28 -8.88
N ASP A 79 -10.84 -2.45 -9.06
CA ASP A 79 -12.24 -2.87 -9.01
C ASP A 79 -12.56 -3.96 -10.03
N ALA A 80 -12.04 -3.84 -11.25
CA ALA A 80 -12.17 -4.87 -12.27
C ALA A 80 -11.47 -6.17 -11.83
N LEU A 81 -10.24 -6.10 -11.31
CA LEU A 81 -9.50 -7.27 -10.82
C LEU A 81 -10.21 -7.97 -9.66
N LEU A 82 -10.85 -7.21 -8.76
CA LEU A 82 -11.62 -7.75 -7.65
C LEU A 82 -12.87 -8.51 -8.12
N GLN A 83 -13.45 -8.12 -9.25
CA GLN A 83 -14.60 -8.78 -9.87
C GLN A 83 -14.22 -9.96 -10.78
N LEU A 84 -12.96 -10.08 -11.20
CA LEU A 84 -12.52 -11.20 -12.03
C LEU A 84 -12.60 -12.52 -11.26
N ASP A 85 -13.11 -13.55 -11.94
CA ASP A 85 -13.03 -14.91 -11.46
C ASP A 85 -11.58 -15.36 -11.37
N THR A 86 -11.24 -15.89 -10.21
CA THR A 86 -9.91 -16.40 -9.88
C THR A 86 -10.06 -17.90 -9.78
N ASN A 87 -9.64 -18.56 -10.85
CA ASN A 87 -9.51 -20.01 -10.95
C ASN A 87 -8.02 -20.40 -10.86
N GLU A 88 -7.74 -21.70 -10.83
CA GLU A 88 -6.35 -22.21 -10.75
C GLU A 88 -5.43 -21.62 -11.83
N PHE A 89 -5.96 -21.32 -13.02
CA PHE A 89 -5.20 -20.68 -14.10
C PHE A 89 -4.60 -19.33 -13.69
N ALA A 90 -5.31 -18.53 -12.89
CA ALA A 90 -4.77 -17.25 -12.42
C ALA A 90 -3.60 -17.44 -11.44
N LYS A 91 -3.58 -18.53 -10.66
CA LYS A 91 -2.46 -18.88 -9.78
C LYS A 91 -1.27 -19.39 -10.59
N GLU A 92 -1.51 -20.18 -11.63
CA GLU A 92 -0.48 -20.65 -12.56
C GLU A 92 0.24 -19.48 -13.25
N GLU A 93 -0.49 -18.49 -13.77
CA GLU A 93 0.10 -17.29 -14.40
C GLU A 93 0.98 -16.49 -13.44
N LEU A 94 0.58 -16.35 -12.18
CA LEU A 94 1.39 -15.72 -11.13
C LEU A 94 2.71 -16.49 -10.92
N ILE A 95 2.63 -17.82 -10.83
CA ILE A 95 3.80 -18.68 -10.61
C ILE A 95 4.75 -18.59 -11.81
N GLU A 96 4.24 -18.71 -13.03
CA GLU A 96 5.04 -18.61 -14.27
C GLU A 96 5.74 -17.26 -14.40
N LEU A 97 5.02 -16.17 -14.10
CA LEU A 97 5.58 -14.83 -14.01
C LEU A 97 6.78 -14.81 -13.06
N CYS A 98 6.62 -15.32 -11.84
CA CYS A 98 7.66 -15.29 -10.82
C CYS A 98 8.86 -16.18 -11.20
N LEU A 99 8.62 -17.38 -11.74
CA LEU A 99 9.69 -18.28 -12.21
C LEU A 99 10.53 -17.62 -13.32
N SER A 100 9.88 -16.96 -14.27
CA SER A 100 10.59 -16.26 -15.35
C SER A 100 11.40 -15.07 -14.83
N LYS A 101 10.85 -14.30 -13.88
CA LYS A 101 11.52 -13.14 -13.28
C LYS A 101 12.75 -13.52 -12.44
N TYR A 102 12.69 -14.65 -11.74
CA TYR A 102 13.73 -15.09 -10.79
C TYR A 102 14.53 -16.31 -11.25
N VAL A 103 14.59 -16.57 -12.56
CA VAL A 103 15.23 -17.77 -13.15
C VAL A 103 16.68 -18.01 -12.69
N ASN A 104 17.41 -16.94 -12.35
CA ASN A 104 18.81 -17.02 -11.91
C ASN A 104 18.99 -16.97 -10.37
N ASP A 105 17.90 -16.87 -9.60
CA ASP A 105 17.93 -16.80 -8.13
C ASP A 105 17.38 -18.11 -7.53
N ARG A 106 18.28 -19.06 -7.28
CA ARG A 106 17.92 -20.37 -6.70
C ARG A 106 17.20 -20.26 -5.35
N LYS A 107 17.53 -19.26 -4.53
CA LYS A 107 16.89 -19.08 -3.23
C LYS A 107 15.44 -18.68 -3.45
N THR A 108 15.20 -17.73 -4.34
CA THR A 108 13.84 -17.29 -4.68
C THR A 108 13.04 -18.38 -5.41
N LEU A 109 13.65 -19.17 -6.29
CA LEU A 109 12.97 -20.31 -6.93
C LEU A 109 12.43 -21.31 -5.89
N ASN A 110 13.23 -21.66 -4.87
CA ASN A 110 12.75 -22.51 -3.78
C ASN A 110 11.59 -21.87 -3.00
N GLN A 111 11.60 -20.53 -2.81
CA GLN A 111 10.48 -19.82 -2.18
C GLN A 111 9.20 -19.91 -3.02
N ILE A 112 9.32 -19.82 -4.35
CA ILE A 112 8.21 -19.95 -5.30
C ILE A 112 7.62 -21.36 -5.23
N ASP A 113 8.46 -22.40 -5.20
CA ASP A 113 7.99 -23.79 -5.08
C ASP A 113 7.20 -24.01 -3.78
N VAL A 114 7.70 -23.47 -2.66
CA VAL A 114 7.02 -23.55 -1.36
C VAL A 114 5.68 -22.80 -1.40
N PHE A 115 5.63 -21.62 -2.02
CA PHE A 115 4.37 -20.88 -2.21
C PHE A 115 3.38 -21.67 -3.08
N ALA A 116 3.82 -22.21 -4.23
CA ALA A 116 2.95 -22.93 -5.15
C ALA A 116 2.22 -24.10 -4.47
N GLN A 117 2.93 -24.83 -3.61
CA GLN A 117 2.41 -26.01 -2.90
C GLN A 117 1.54 -25.67 -1.68
N ASN A 118 1.83 -24.57 -0.98
CA ASN A 118 1.24 -24.30 0.34
C ASN A 118 0.31 -23.09 0.38
N TYR A 119 0.27 -22.26 -0.67
CA TYR A 119 -0.56 -21.06 -0.71
C TYR A 119 -2.06 -21.40 -0.65
N ARG A 120 -2.75 -20.74 0.28
CA ARG A 120 -4.21 -20.70 0.42
C ARG A 120 -4.65 -19.24 0.48
N ARG A 121 -5.83 -18.95 -0.06
CA ARG A 121 -6.38 -17.57 -0.11
C ARG A 121 -6.57 -16.95 1.27
N GLU A 122 -6.83 -17.78 2.28
CA GLU A 122 -7.02 -17.36 3.67
C GLU A 122 -5.69 -16.96 4.35
N ASP A 123 -4.55 -17.22 3.70
CA ASP A 123 -3.21 -16.90 4.20
C ASP A 123 -2.52 -15.79 3.36
N ALA A 124 -3.24 -15.10 2.48
CA ALA A 124 -2.67 -14.08 1.59
C ALA A 124 -1.90 -12.97 2.32
N ALA A 125 -2.42 -12.48 3.45
CA ALA A 125 -1.73 -11.50 4.31
C ALA A 125 -0.41 -12.06 4.87
N TYR A 126 -0.40 -13.33 5.30
CA TYR A 126 0.81 -14.02 5.73
C TYR A 126 1.85 -14.06 4.62
N TRP A 127 1.45 -14.46 3.42
CA TRP A 127 2.35 -14.53 2.26
C TRP A 127 2.84 -13.15 1.79
N TYR A 128 2.02 -12.11 1.93
CA TYR A 128 2.42 -10.73 1.66
C TYR A 128 3.45 -10.22 2.69
N SER A 129 3.29 -10.54 3.97
CA SER A 129 4.22 -10.13 5.03
C SER A 129 5.61 -10.76 4.92
N ARG A 130 5.74 -11.90 4.20
CA ARG A 130 7.06 -12.47 3.93
C ARG A 130 7.77 -11.56 2.94
N ASP A 131 8.93 -11.00 3.31
CA ASP A 131 9.84 -10.31 2.40
C ASP A 131 10.51 -11.28 1.40
N TRP A 132 9.67 -11.96 0.64
CA TRP A 132 9.98 -12.95 -0.38
C TRP A 132 9.62 -12.35 -1.75
N PHE A 133 9.67 -13.18 -2.78
CA PHE A 133 9.41 -12.78 -4.16
C PHE A 133 8.06 -12.08 -4.35
N LEU A 134 7.03 -12.49 -3.61
CA LEU A 134 5.67 -12.03 -3.84
C LEU A 134 5.48 -10.59 -3.40
N PHE A 135 5.91 -10.26 -2.17
CA PHE A 135 5.97 -8.89 -1.67
C PHE A 135 6.75 -7.98 -2.61
N ARG A 136 7.96 -8.38 -3.02
CA ARG A 136 8.81 -7.59 -3.91
C ARG A 136 8.19 -7.40 -5.29
N THR A 137 7.67 -8.47 -5.90
CA THR A 137 7.09 -8.42 -7.25
C THR A 137 5.84 -7.58 -7.29
N LEU A 138 4.95 -7.72 -6.29
CA LEU A 138 3.72 -6.96 -6.22
C LEU A 138 4.00 -5.47 -6.01
N ASN A 139 4.80 -5.11 -5.00
CA ASN A 139 5.09 -3.69 -4.73
C ASN A 139 5.85 -3.03 -5.88
N GLU A 140 6.78 -3.74 -6.53
CA GLU A 140 7.46 -3.22 -7.72
C GLU A 140 6.47 -2.97 -8.86
N ALA A 141 5.56 -3.91 -9.14
CA ALA A 141 4.57 -3.77 -10.19
C ALA A 141 3.61 -2.61 -9.94
N LEU A 142 3.14 -2.46 -8.71
CA LEU A 142 2.26 -1.37 -8.27
C LEU A 142 2.96 -0.01 -8.37
N HIS A 143 4.22 0.06 -7.96
CA HIS A 143 5.02 1.29 -8.01
C HIS A 143 5.36 1.72 -9.44
N GLN A 144 5.58 0.76 -10.34
CA GLN A 144 5.87 1.03 -11.77
C GLN A 144 4.61 1.11 -12.63
N GLU A 145 3.41 0.98 -12.03
CA GLU A 145 2.16 0.92 -12.77
C GLU A 145 2.17 -0.16 -13.88
N ASN A 146 2.85 -1.30 -13.65
CA ASN A 146 3.04 -2.34 -14.64
C ASN A 146 1.77 -3.20 -14.75
N TYR A 147 0.84 -2.75 -15.58
CA TYR A 147 -0.48 -3.37 -15.79
C TYR A 147 -0.40 -4.86 -16.11
N ASP A 148 0.49 -5.30 -17.01
CA ASP A 148 0.63 -6.70 -17.39
C ASP A 148 1.03 -7.59 -16.20
N THR A 149 1.93 -7.08 -15.35
CA THR A 149 2.36 -7.79 -14.14
C THR A 149 1.24 -7.81 -13.11
N ILE A 150 0.57 -6.69 -12.90
CA ILE A 150 -0.55 -6.57 -11.95
C ILE A 150 -1.70 -7.52 -12.32
N ILE A 151 -2.06 -7.62 -13.61
CA ILE A 151 -3.10 -8.55 -14.10
C ILE A 151 -2.70 -10.02 -13.85
N LYS A 152 -1.43 -10.37 -14.00
CA LYS A 152 -0.94 -11.73 -13.66
C LYS A 152 -0.94 -12.01 -12.16
N LEU A 153 -0.84 -10.97 -11.33
CA LEU A 153 -0.95 -11.05 -9.87
C LEU A 153 -2.39 -10.98 -9.35
N ARG A 154 -3.40 -10.89 -10.24
CA ARG A 154 -4.81 -10.61 -9.87
C ARG A 154 -5.40 -11.54 -8.80
N CYS A 155 -5.06 -12.83 -8.84
CA CYS A 155 -5.57 -13.79 -7.86
C CYS A 155 -5.12 -13.45 -6.45
N PHE A 156 -3.84 -13.15 -6.29
CA PHE A 156 -3.26 -12.79 -5.02
C PHE A 156 -3.72 -11.41 -4.53
N ILE A 157 -3.82 -10.42 -5.42
CA ILE A 157 -4.35 -9.08 -5.07
C ILE A 157 -5.78 -9.20 -4.52
N ARG A 158 -6.63 -9.98 -5.20
CA ARG A 158 -8.02 -10.21 -4.78
C ARG A 158 -8.11 -10.95 -3.46
N ASP A 159 -7.35 -12.04 -3.30
CA ASP A 159 -7.32 -12.81 -2.06
C ASP A 159 -6.84 -11.96 -0.88
N LEU A 160 -5.77 -11.18 -1.08
CA LEU A 160 -5.25 -10.26 -0.07
C LEU A 160 -6.30 -9.21 0.31
N HIS A 161 -6.91 -8.54 -0.66
CA HIS A 161 -7.96 -7.54 -0.41
C HIS A 161 -9.14 -8.13 0.37
N ASN A 162 -9.66 -9.29 -0.06
CA ASN A 162 -10.78 -9.95 0.61
C ASN A 162 -10.43 -10.39 2.03
N GLN A 163 -9.22 -10.91 2.25
CA GLN A 163 -8.75 -11.26 3.59
C GLN A 163 -8.66 -10.02 4.48
N LEU A 164 -8.10 -8.91 3.99
CA LEU A 164 -8.01 -7.67 4.76
C LEU A 164 -9.40 -7.15 5.15
N ALA A 165 -10.37 -7.17 4.23
CA ALA A 165 -11.75 -6.77 4.51
C ALA A 165 -12.41 -7.66 5.57
N ALA A 166 -12.18 -8.98 5.52
CA ALA A 166 -12.71 -9.90 6.54
C ALA A 166 -12.10 -9.62 7.92
N LEU A 167 -10.78 -9.42 8.00
CA LEU A 167 -10.09 -9.10 9.24
C LEU A 167 -10.50 -7.74 9.82
N GLN A 168 -10.82 -6.76 8.97
CA GLN A 168 -11.36 -5.47 9.40
C GLN A 168 -12.70 -5.67 10.11
N ILE A 169 -13.61 -6.47 9.55
CA ILE A 169 -14.92 -6.76 10.16
C ILE A 169 -14.72 -7.40 11.54
N ASP A 170 -13.85 -8.40 11.65
CA ASP A 170 -13.55 -9.07 12.92
C ASP A 170 -12.98 -8.09 13.95
N TYR A 171 -12.09 -7.19 13.52
CA TYR A 171 -11.52 -6.15 14.37
C TYR A 171 -12.58 -5.16 14.87
N LEU A 172 -13.48 -4.71 14.00
CA LEU A 172 -14.54 -3.75 14.36
C LEU A 172 -15.59 -4.37 15.29
N GLN A 173 -15.87 -5.67 15.16
CA GLN A 173 -16.78 -6.39 16.04
C GLN A 173 -16.17 -6.65 17.44
N SER A 174 -14.85 -6.84 17.51
CA SER A 174 -14.13 -7.13 18.76
C SER A 174 -13.62 -5.89 19.50
N SER A 175 -13.54 -4.75 18.82
CA SER A 175 -13.08 -3.49 19.41
C SER A 175 -14.15 -2.88 20.32
N PRO A 176 -13.77 -2.28 21.48
CA PRO A 176 -14.72 -1.53 22.28
C PRO A 176 -15.26 -0.38 21.44
N HIS A 177 -16.59 -0.27 21.33
CA HIS A 177 -17.34 0.72 20.52
C HIS A 177 -17.01 2.22 20.76
N ASN A 178 -15.99 2.54 21.57
CA ASN A 178 -15.65 3.88 22.04
C ASN A 178 -14.27 4.42 21.58
N GLN A 179 -13.50 3.68 20.77
CA GLN A 179 -12.27 4.22 20.16
C GLN A 179 -12.47 4.40 18.65
N PRO A 180 -13.05 5.54 18.22
CA PRO A 180 -13.33 5.78 16.80
C PRO A 180 -12.04 5.93 16.00
N ASN A 181 -10.92 6.28 16.64
CA ASN A 181 -9.67 6.58 15.98
C ASN A 181 -8.55 5.70 16.54
N ILE A 182 -7.65 5.29 15.65
CA ILE A 182 -6.40 4.64 15.97
C ILE A 182 -5.24 5.42 15.35
N VAL A 183 -4.11 5.43 16.03
CA VAL A 183 -2.87 6.03 15.52
C VAL A 183 -1.95 4.90 15.07
N LEU A 184 -1.46 5.01 13.85
CA LEU A 184 -0.53 4.07 13.24
C LEU A 184 0.73 4.80 12.82
N TYR A 185 1.85 4.11 12.89
CA TYR A 185 3.16 4.63 12.54
C TYR A 185 3.74 3.85 11.36
N ARG A 186 4.51 4.55 10.52
CA ARG A 186 5.32 3.92 9.47
C ARG A 186 6.67 4.59 9.37
N GLY A 187 7.72 3.81 9.57
CA GLY A 187 9.09 4.23 9.28
C GLY A 187 9.51 3.82 7.89
N GLN A 188 10.18 4.72 7.17
CA GLN A 188 10.88 4.38 5.92
C GLN A 188 11.91 5.44 5.54
N THR A 189 12.74 5.12 4.56
CA THR A 189 13.59 6.11 3.87
C THR A 189 12.95 6.53 2.54
N ILE A 190 12.92 7.83 2.24
CA ILE A 190 12.43 8.35 0.95
C ILE A 190 13.43 9.38 0.37
N PRO A 191 13.37 9.67 -0.95
CA PRO A 191 14.12 10.76 -1.55
C PRO A 191 13.76 12.10 -0.91
N ARG A 192 14.75 12.97 -0.69
CA ARG A 192 14.55 14.31 -0.12
C ARG A 192 13.58 15.16 -0.94
N SER A 193 13.54 14.97 -2.26
CA SER A 193 12.61 15.67 -3.15
C SER A 193 11.14 15.43 -2.80
N GLU A 194 10.80 14.26 -2.25
CA GLU A 194 9.44 13.96 -1.78
C GLU A 194 9.08 14.82 -0.56
N ILE A 195 10.01 15.04 0.36
CA ILE A 195 9.79 15.93 1.52
C ILE A 195 9.54 17.36 1.07
N GLU A 196 10.34 17.89 0.15
CA GLU A 196 10.19 19.25 -0.35
C GLU A 196 8.80 19.48 -0.96
N TRP A 197 8.25 18.46 -1.62
CA TRP A 197 6.89 18.46 -2.12
C TRP A 197 5.87 18.43 -0.98
N LEU A 198 5.97 17.48 -0.04
CA LEU A 198 5.05 17.37 1.09
C LEU A 198 5.01 18.66 1.94
N GLN A 199 6.15 19.35 2.09
CA GLN A 199 6.20 20.65 2.75
C GLN A 199 5.51 21.76 1.95
N ARG A 200 5.65 21.76 0.61
CA ARG A 200 5.04 22.78 -0.25
C ARG A 200 3.53 22.64 -0.34
N TYR A 201 3.01 21.42 -0.25
CA TYR A 201 1.59 21.11 -0.38
C TYR A 201 1.03 20.50 0.91
N GLN A 202 1.29 21.15 2.05
CA GLN A 202 0.58 20.83 3.29
C GLN A 202 -0.93 20.93 3.08
N CYS A 203 -1.67 20.07 3.76
CA CYS A 203 -3.11 19.87 3.59
C CYS A 203 -3.52 19.34 2.20
N SER A 204 -2.59 18.78 1.41
CA SER A 204 -2.93 18.08 0.17
C SER A 204 -3.23 16.59 0.40
N LEU A 205 -3.94 16.01 -0.56
CA LEU A 205 -4.19 14.57 -0.61
C LEU A 205 -3.05 13.88 -1.38
N ILE A 206 -2.55 12.82 -0.78
CA ILE A 206 -1.61 11.88 -1.41
C ILE A 206 -2.22 10.49 -1.43
N SER A 207 -1.99 9.76 -2.51
CA SER A 207 -2.28 8.33 -2.63
C SER A 207 -0.98 7.55 -2.45
N MET A 208 -1.03 6.47 -1.69
CA MET A 208 0.14 5.65 -1.42
C MET A 208 0.33 4.58 -2.51
N ASN A 209 1.51 4.50 -3.13
CA ASN A 209 1.76 3.62 -4.29
C ASN A 209 2.17 2.19 -3.91
N SER A 210 1.79 1.72 -2.72
CA SER A 210 2.03 0.36 -2.21
C SER A 210 1.01 0.04 -1.12
N PHE A 211 0.85 -1.23 -0.74
CA PHE A 211 0.20 -1.53 0.53
C PHE A 211 1.10 -1.04 1.67
N LEU A 212 0.51 -0.44 2.69
CA LEU A 212 1.29 0.15 3.78
C LEU A 212 1.30 -0.79 4.97
N SER A 213 2.43 -1.44 5.21
CA SER A 213 2.71 -1.99 6.54
C SER A 213 2.87 -0.83 7.52
N THR A 214 2.10 -0.87 8.61
CA THR A 214 2.12 0.15 9.66
C THR A 214 2.07 -0.52 11.04
N THR A 215 2.55 0.16 12.07
CA THR A 215 2.67 -0.39 13.43
C THR A 215 2.04 0.57 14.44
N ASN A 216 1.49 0.09 15.54
CA ASN A 216 1.13 0.94 16.70
C ASN A 216 2.37 1.33 17.53
N SER A 217 3.53 0.72 17.29
CA SER A 217 4.76 1.00 18.01
C SER A 217 5.57 2.07 17.30
N TYR A 218 5.65 3.26 17.90
CA TYR A 218 6.54 4.31 17.45
C TYR A 218 8.00 3.84 17.37
N GLN A 219 8.45 2.99 18.30
CA GLN A 219 9.82 2.47 18.31
C GLN A 219 10.11 1.56 17.12
N ALA A 220 9.16 0.69 16.76
CA ALA A 220 9.28 -0.13 15.55
C ALA A 220 9.35 0.76 14.29
N ALA A 221 8.53 1.82 14.23
CA ALA A 221 8.63 2.79 13.13
C ALA A 221 9.98 3.53 13.09
N VAL A 222 10.57 3.90 14.23
CA VAL A 222 11.93 4.47 14.26
C VAL A 222 12.94 3.49 13.66
N PHE A 223 12.89 2.22 14.06
CA PHE A 223 13.74 1.15 13.51
C PHE A 223 13.58 1.04 11.99
N PHE A 224 12.35 0.95 11.48
CA PHE A 224 12.07 0.85 10.04
C PHE A 224 12.45 2.10 9.24
N SER A 225 12.54 3.27 9.88
CA SER A 225 13.06 4.49 9.23
C SER A 225 14.57 4.47 8.99
N GLY A 226 15.27 3.43 9.47
CA GLY A 226 16.72 3.36 9.50
C GLY A 226 17.33 4.23 10.60
N GLU A 227 16.57 4.54 11.66
CA GLU A 227 17.06 5.27 12.86
C GLU A 227 17.78 6.61 12.58
N GLY A 228 17.39 7.30 11.49
CA GLY A 228 18.05 8.56 11.09
C GLY A 228 19.36 8.38 10.32
N THR A 229 19.75 7.14 9.99
CA THR A 229 20.98 6.82 9.25
C THR A 229 20.75 6.64 7.74
N ALA A 230 19.70 7.24 7.18
CA ALA A 230 19.46 7.22 5.74
C ALA A 230 20.68 7.73 4.96
N ASP A 231 20.89 7.22 3.75
CA ASP A 231 21.97 7.64 2.86
C ASP A 231 21.70 9.06 2.33
N VAL A 232 22.11 10.06 3.13
CA VAL A 232 21.95 11.47 2.81
C VAL A 232 22.76 11.86 1.57
N ASP A 233 23.89 11.19 1.34
CA ASP A 233 24.77 11.44 0.19
C ASP A 233 24.11 11.02 -1.13
N GLN A 234 23.29 9.97 -1.10
CA GLN A 234 22.41 9.59 -2.22
C GLN A 234 21.09 10.35 -2.26
N GLY A 235 20.91 11.36 -1.40
CA GLY A 235 19.72 12.21 -1.37
C GLY A 235 18.50 11.58 -0.70
N TYR A 236 18.68 10.54 0.13
CA TYR A 236 17.60 9.94 0.92
C TYR A 236 17.54 10.51 2.34
N VAL A 237 16.37 10.42 2.95
CA VAL A 237 16.12 10.84 4.34
C VAL A 237 15.24 9.85 5.07
N SER A 238 15.47 9.68 6.36
CA SER A 238 14.61 8.90 7.26
C SER A 238 13.34 9.67 7.60
N VAL A 239 12.21 8.98 7.55
CA VAL A 239 10.87 9.55 7.74
C VAL A 239 10.03 8.64 8.63
N ILE A 240 9.24 9.26 9.50
CA ILE A 240 8.19 8.61 10.28
C ILE A 240 6.86 9.26 9.92
N PHE A 241 5.93 8.47 9.42
CA PHE A 241 4.53 8.84 9.28
C PHE A 241 3.79 8.50 10.57
N GLU A 242 3.01 9.44 11.08
CA GLU A 242 1.93 9.19 12.02
C GLU A 242 0.61 9.34 11.25
N ILE A 243 -0.14 8.24 11.14
CA ILE A 243 -1.35 8.12 10.36
C ILE A 243 -2.52 7.92 11.32
N LEU A 244 -3.41 8.90 11.40
CA LEU A 244 -4.67 8.79 12.10
C LEU A 244 -5.68 8.05 11.21
N VAL A 245 -6.25 6.96 11.71
CA VAL A 245 -7.25 6.18 11.01
C VAL A 245 -8.56 6.22 11.78
N ASP A 246 -9.62 6.68 11.13
CA ASP A 246 -10.98 6.52 11.63
C ASP A 246 -11.42 5.07 11.38
N THR A 247 -11.67 4.34 12.45
CA THR A 247 -12.12 2.94 12.41
C THR A 247 -13.52 2.77 11.84
N ARG A 248 -14.28 3.85 11.67
CA ARG A 248 -15.61 3.86 11.03
C ARG A 248 -15.53 3.97 9.51
N LEU A 249 -14.33 4.06 8.95
CA LEU A 249 -14.14 4.09 7.50
C LEU A 249 -14.77 2.86 6.83
N PRO A 250 -15.30 3.03 5.62
CA PRO A 250 -15.97 1.97 4.88
C PRO A 250 -15.01 0.81 4.49
N LEU A 251 -15.59 -0.36 4.20
CA LEU A 251 -14.85 -1.60 3.90
C LEU A 251 -14.09 -1.56 2.55
N ASN A 252 -14.35 -0.57 1.71
CA ASN A 252 -13.61 -0.32 0.47
C ASN A 252 -12.19 0.21 0.72
N VAL A 253 -11.88 0.64 1.96
CA VAL A 253 -10.51 0.95 2.41
C VAL A 253 -10.09 -0.06 3.50
N PRO A 254 -9.89 -1.35 3.13
CA PRO A 254 -9.74 -2.39 4.14
C PRO A 254 -8.39 -2.28 4.85
N PHE A 255 -8.43 -2.12 6.16
CA PHE A 255 -7.25 -2.23 7.02
C PHE A 255 -7.38 -3.45 7.92
N ALA A 256 -6.27 -4.17 8.12
CA ALA A 256 -6.28 -5.33 9.01
C ALA A 256 -5.12 -5.31 9.98
N ARG A 257 -5.37 -5.85 11.18
CA ARG A 257 -4.31 -6.31 12.07
C ARG A 257 -3.85 -7.68 11.60
N ILE A 258 -2.63 -7.79 11.09
CA ILE A 258 -2.06 -9.03 10.55
C ILE A 258 -1.03 -9.66 11.49
N ASN A 259 -0.80 -9.10 12.67
CA ASN A 259 0.17 -9.56 13.68
C ASN A 259 0.14 -11.06 14.01
N TYR A 260 -1.04 -11.72 14.10
CA TYR A 260 -1.12 -13.18 14.32
C TYR A 260 -0.87 -14.01 13.06
N GLN A 261 -0.86 -13.36 11.90
CA GLN A 261 -0.68 -13.92 10.57
C GLN A 261 0.59 -13.39 9.90
N SER A 262 1.39 -12.53 10.54
CA SER A 262 2.68 -12.06 10.04
C SER A 262 3.79 -12.99 10.52
N ILE A 263 4.85 -13.12 9.74
CA ILE A 263 6.06 -13.85 10.16
C ILE A 263 6.83 -13.12 11.26
N PHE A 264 6.58 -11.82 11.43
CA PHE A 264 7.24 -10.96 12.40
C PHE A 264 6.30 -10.67 13.57
N GLN A 265 5.97 -11.71 14.33
CA GLN A 265 5.06 -11.61 15.49
C GLN A 265 5.56 -10.60 16.55
N ASP A 266 6.88 -10.39 16.62
CA ASP A 266 7.54 -9.49 17.57
C ASP A 266 7.71 -8.04 17.06
N GLU A 267 7.48 -7.77 15.76
CA GLU A 267 7.70 -6.44 15.17
C GLU A 267 6.49 -5.51 15.31
N GLU A 268 5.42 -5.98 15.99
CA GLU A 268 4.13 -5.31 16.05
C GLU A 268 3.72 -4.76 14.67
N GLU A 269 4.04 -5.50 13.60
CA GLU A 269 3.44 -5.32 12.28
C GLU A 269 1.96 -5.57 12.47
N ILE A 270 1.25 -4.49 12.73
CA ILE A 270 -0.18 -4.51 12.67
C ILE A 270 -0.49 -4.65 11.18
#